data_AF-A0A2V6UZQ2-F1
#
_entry.id   AF-A0A2V6UZQ2-F1
#
_cell.length_a   1.000
_cell.length_b   1.000
_cell.length_c   1.000
_cell.angle_alpha   90.00
_cell.angle_beta   90.00
_cell.angle_gamma   90.00
#
_symmetry.space_group_name_H-M   'P 1'
#
loop_
_entity.id
_entity.type
_entity.pdbx_description
1 polymer ?
#
loop_
_entity_poly.entity_id
_entity_poly.type
_entity_poly.pdbx_seq_one_letter_code
_entity_poly.pdbx_strand_id
1 'polypeptide(L)'
;MSVAERVRPAVVHLGTLQVVRGRRPPMIPGPKADDPFFKDFFDQFFGRSGPGRREEFETPGLGSGVIVDKRGYVLTNFHVVKGADAVTVRLADKQEFRGRIVGSDSKTDIAIIKFDAPDDVRVATLGNSDALRVGEWAIAIGNPFGLDQTVTVGVVSATGRADVGIATYENFIQTDASINPGNSGGPLVNLRGEVIGINTAIVATGQGIGFAIPANMVKRVTAQLIDRGRVQRGWIGVALQPMSAELAQAMGRPDTKGAIVARVYPGSPAEAAGLAQNDVIVAFDGAAVEDYHHLQRMSSEAEVGRKVKVDFVRRREKKTVEKKVAEAPDTGPTAETRPK
;
A
#
# COMPACT_ATOMS: atom_id res chain seq x y z
N MET A 1 26.25 19.12 -1.57
CA MET A 1 24.78 19.15 -1.55
C MET A 1 24.29 17.90 -0.85
N SER A 2 23.53 18.04 0.23
CA SER A 2 23.00 16.91 1.00
C SER A 2 21.95 16.12 0.21
N VAL A 3 21.65 14.88 0.61
CA VAL A 3 20.57 14.09 -0.01
C VAL A 3 19.23 14.81 0.11
N ALA A 4 18.96 15.38 1.29
CA ALA A 4 17.75 16.16 1.55
C ALA A 4 17.64 17.34 0.58
N GLU A 5 18.69 18.15 0.41
CA GLU A 5 18.68 19.29 -0.53
C GLU A 5 18.33 18.89 -1.98
N ARG A 6 18.75 17.70 -2.43
CA ARG A 6 18.46 17.22 -3.79
C ARG A 6 17.02 16.74 -3.96
N VAL A 7 16.44 16.13 -2.92
CA VAL A 7 15.12 15.47 -3.00
C VAL A 7 13.99 16.41 -2.59
N ARG A 8 14.21 17.25 -1.58
CA ARG A 8 13.23 18.16 -1.00
C ARG A 8 12.43 18.97 -2.03
N PRO A 9 13.02 19.55 -3.09
CA PRO A 9 12.25 20.29 -4.08
C PRO A 9 11.19 19.46 -4.84
N ALA A 10 11.30 18.13 -4.85
CA ALA A 10 10.31 17.22 -5.44
C ALA A 10 9.23 16.75 -4.44
N VAL A 11 9.33 17.11 -3.15
CA VAL A 11 8.37 16.72 -2.12
C VAL A 11 7.37 17.85 -1.91
N VAL A 12 6.09 17.52 -2.01
CA VAL A 12 4.99 18.49 -1.98
C VAL A 12 4.13 18.30 -0.76
N HIS A 13 3.50 19.39 -0.34
CA HIS A 13 2.37 19.34 0.57
C HIS A 13 1.08 19.11 -0.22
N LEU A 14 0.21 18.25 0.31
CA LEU A 14 -1.11 18.00 -0.22
C LEU A 14 -2.16 18.48 0.79
N GLY A 15 -2.96 19.45 0.36
CA GLY A 15 -4.17 19.85 1.06
C GLY A 15 -5.37 19.16 0.42
N THR A 16 -6.28 18.62 1.23
CA THR A 16 -7.56 18.10 0.72
C THR A 16 -8.72 18.90 1.26
N LEU A 17 -9.67 19.22 0.38
CA LEU A 17 -10.94 19.84 0.78
C LEU A 17 -12.04 18.78 0.66
N GLN A 18 -12.80 18.62 1.74
CA GLN A 18 -14.02 17.81 1.79
C GLN A 18 -15.20 18.71 2.10
N VAL A 19 -16.22 18.69 1.26
CA VAL A 19 -17.50 19.35 1.52
C VAL A 19 -18.38 18.35 2.27
N VAL A 20 -18.37 18.43 3.60
CA VAL A 20 -19.15 17.50 4.44
C VAL A 20 -20.64 17.83 4.33
N ARG A 21 -21.35 17.17 3.40
CA ARG A 21 -22.81 17.21 3.32
C ARG A 21 -23.44 16.27 4.34
N GLY A 22 -23.72 16.80 5.53
CA GLY A 22 -24.74 16.31 6.46
C GLY A 22 -24.86 14.79 6.60
N ARG A 23 -23.84 14.11 7.14
CA ARG A 23 -23.97 12.76 7.72
C ARG A 23 -23.39 12.77 9.13
N ARG A 24 -24.06 12.06 10.05
CA ARG A 24 -23.59 11.87 11.44
C ARG A 24 -22.15 11.31 11.42
N PRO A 25 -21.28 11.73 12.36
CA PRO A 25 -19.91 11.23 12.43
C PRO A 25 -19.90 9.69 12.60
N PRO A 26 -18.91 8.98 12.03
CA PRO A 26 -18.67 7.59 12.35
C PRO A 26 -18.38 7.45 13.85
N MET A 27 -19.13 6.60 14.54
CA MET A 27 -18.84 6.23 15.93
C MET A 27 -17.62 5.30 15.93
N ILE A 28 -16.58 5.58 16.72
CA ILE A 28 -15.39 4.73 16.85
C ILE A 28 -15.76 3.53 17.75
N PRO A 29 -15.81 2.27 17.28
CA PRO A 29 -15.99 1.13 18.16
C PRO A 29 -14.62 0.52 18.50
N GLY A 30 -14.30 0.42 19.79
CA GLY A 30 -13.20 -0.40 20.28
C GLY A 30 -12.39 0.23 21.42
N PRO A 31 -11.49 -0.55 22.05
CA PRO A 31 -10.79 -0.20 23.28
C PRO A 31 -9.73 0.92 23.16
N LYS A 32 -9.74 1.69 22.06
CA LYS A 32 -8.80 2.78 21.74
C LYS A 32 -9.44 4.18 21.77
N ALA A 33 -10.67 4.32 22.27
CA ALA A 33 -11.36 5.61 22.40
C ALA A 33 -10.82 6.50 23.54
N ASP A 34 -9.99 5.94 24.43
CA ASP A 34 -9.60 6.56 25.70
C ASP A 34 -8.13 7.05 25.75
N ASP A 35 -7.34 6.93 24.67
CA ASP A 35 -5.96 7.47 24.61
C ASP A 35 -5.99 9.01 24.40
N PRO A 36 -5.52 9.82 25.36
CA PRO A 36 -5.61 11.29 25.29
C PRO A 36 -4.79 11.92 24.16
N PHE A 37 -3.64 11.33 23.81
CA PHE A 37 -2.75 11.86 22.76
C PHE A 37 -3.33 11.56 21.38
N PHE A 38 -3.85 10.34 21.19
CA PHE A 38 -4.51 9.95 19.95
C PHE A 38 -5.83 10.69 19.73
N LYS A 39 -6.59 10.93 20.81
CA LYS A 39 -7.85 11.66 20.78
C LYS A 39 -7.65 13.15 20.49
N ASP A 40 -6.70 13.83 21.15
CA ASP A 40 -6.42 15.25 20.86
C ASP A 40 -5.87 15.44 19.44
N PHE A 41 -5.03 14.51 18.96
CA PHE A 41 -4.58 14.51 17.57
C PHE A 41 -5.76 14.29 16.61
N PHE A 42 -6.61 13.28 16.84
CA PHE A 42 -7.76 12.98 15.97
C PHE A 42 -8.82 14.09 16.00
N ASP A 43 -9.09 14.69 17.15
CA ASP A 43 -10.03 15.81 17.31
C ASP A 43 -9.49 17.11 16.67
N GLN A 44 -8.17 17.31 16.61
CA GLN A 44 -7.53 18.39 15.86
C GLN A 44 -7.46 18.11 14.34
N PHE A 45 -7.39 16.84 13.94
CA PHE A 45 -7.16 16.43 12.54
C PHE A 45 -8.45 16.11 11.77
N PHE A 46 -9.52 15.69 12.47
CA PHE A 46 -10.83 15.32 11.90
C PHE A 46 -12.00 16.16 12.48
N GLY A 47 -11.70 17.08 13.41
CA GLY A 47 -12.65 18.00 14.04
C GLY A 47 -13.37 17.46 15.28
N ARG A 48 -13.62 18.34 16.27
CA ARG A 48 -14.42 18.03 17.46
C ARG A 48 -15.86 17.71 17.08
N SER A 49 -16.37 16.57 17.52
CA SER A 49 -17.82 16.28 17.51
C SER A 49 -18.55 17.16 18.53
N GLY A 50 -18.89 18.38 18.12
CA GLY A 50 -19.79 19.28 18.86
C GLY A 50 -21.25 19.14 18.40
N PRO A 51 -22.24 19.23 19.30
CA PRO A 51 -23.65 19.15 18.91
C PRO A 51 -24.10 20.46 18.24
N GLY A 52 -24.53 20.36 16.98
CA GLY A 52 -25.50 21.28 16.39
C GLY A 52 -24.94 22.49 15.63
N ARG A 53 -24.66 22.31 14.34
CA ARG A 53 -25.04 23.24 13.26
C ARG A 53 -24.86 22.54 11.91
N ARG A 54 -25.85 22.68 11.02
CA ARG A 54 -25.73 22.31 9.60
C ARG A 54 -24.91 23.41 8.94
N GLU A 55 -23.59 23.31 9.02
CA GLU A 55 -22.66 24.12 8.25
C GLU A 55 -21.78 23.17 7.42
N GLU A 56 -21.52 23.55 6.17
CA GLU A 56 -20.50 22.90 5.33
C GLU A 56 -19.14 23.26 5.93
N PHE A 57 -18.55 22.36 6.72
CA PHE A 57 -17.19 22.55 7.21
C PHE A 57 -16.22 22.03 6.15
N GLU A 58 -15.36 22.91 5.63
CA GLU A 58 -14.13 22.48 4.97
C GLU A 58 -13.18 21.98 6.06
N THR A 59 -12.90 20.69 6.11
CA THR A 59 -11.80 20.16 6.94
C THR A 59 -10.58 19.98 6.04
N PRO A 60 -9.52 20.80 6.21
CA PRO A 60 -8.27 20.61 5.47
C PRO A 60 -7.65 19.28 5.91
N GLY A 61 -7.60 18.29 5.02
CA GLY A 61 -6.75 17.12 5.22
C GLY A 61 -5.31 17.47 4.86
N LEU A 62 -4.36 16.96 5.66
CA LEU A 62 -2.93 17.24 5.51
C LEU A 62 -2.19 15.96 5.11
N GLY A 63 -1.41 16.04 4.05
CA GLY A 63 -0.53 14.93 3.63
C GLY A 63 0.69 15.41 2.86
N SER A 64 1.57 14.47 2.56
CA SER A 64 2.71 14.68 1.66
C SER A 64 2.50 13.98 0.33
N GLY A 65 3.24 14.44 -0.67
CA GLY A 65 3.39 13.72 -1.92
C GLY A 65 4.80 13.87 -2.47
N VAL A 66 5.10 13.11 -3.52
CA VAL A 66 6.36 13.23 -4.26
C VAL A 66 6.10 13.31 -5.76
N ILE A 67 6.66 14.34 -6.40
CA ILE A 67 6.58 14.52 -7.84
C ILE A 67 7.51 13.51 -8.50
N VAL A 68 6.98 12.67 -9.38
CA VAL A 68 7.74 11.59 -10.04
C VAL A 68 7.89 11.75 -11.54
N ASP A 69 7.24 12.75 -12.11
CA ASP A 69 7.22 12.97 -13.56
C ASP A 69 7.09 14.46 -13.88
N LYS A 70 7.82 14.91 -14.91
CA LYS A 70 7.83 16.31 -15.37
C LYS A 70 6.47 16.78 -15.88
N ARG A 71 5.59 15.86 -16.26
CA ARG A 71 4.20 16.15 -16.61
C ARG A 71 3.35 16.58 -15.39
N GLY A 72 3.89 16.52 -14.18
CA GLY A 72 3.18 16.93 -12.95
C GLY A 72 2.41 15.80 -12.28
N TYR A 73 2.91 14.57 -12.33
CA TYR A 73 2.35 13.45 -11.56
C TYR A 73 2.96 13.40 -10.16
N VAL A 74 2.09 13.39 -9.15
CA VAL A 74 2.43 13.32 -7.72
C VAL A 74 1.94 11.99 -7.17
N LEU A 75 2.86 11.24 -6.56
CA LEU A 75 2.55 10.07 -5.74
C LEU A 75 2.16 10.50 -4.34
N THR A 76 1.15 9.84 -3.79
CA THR A 76 0.81 9.91 -2.37
C THR A 76 0.10 8.63 -1.94
N ASN A 77 -0.39 8.58 -0.71
CA ASN A 77 -1.24 7.48 -0.26
C ASN A 77 -2.70 7.66 -0.66
N PHE A 78 -3.43 6.56 -0.79
CA PHE A 78 -4.88 6.60 -0.99
C PHE A 78 -5.58 7.24 0.21
N HIS A 79 -5.19 6.91 1.44
CA HIS A 79 -5.84 7.48 2.63
C HIS A 79 -5.67 9.00 2.74
N VAL A 80 -4.61 9.59 2.17
CA VAL A 80 -4.40 11.04 2.13
C VAL A 80 -5.48 11.73 1.29
N VAL A 81 -5.90 11.12 0.19
CA VAL A 81 -6.88 11.70 -0.75
C VAL A 81 -8.29 11.12 -0.62
N LYS A 82 -8.48 10.19 0.31
CA LYS A 82 -9.74 9.45 0.46
C LYS A 82 -10.88 10.40 0.83
N GLY A 83 -11.90 10.46 -0.03
CA GLY A 83 -13.08 11.29 0.18
C GLY A 83 -12.87 12.77 -0.14
N ALA A 84 -11.70 13.17 -0.64
CA ALA A 84 -11.42 14.54 -1.05
C ALA A 84 -12.23 14.91 -2.31
N ASP A 85 -12.91 16.06 -2.28
CA ASP A 85 -13.58 16.64 -3.45
C ASP A 85 -12.58 17.42 -4.32
N ALA A 86 -11.58 18.03 -3.68
CA ALA A 86 -10.49 18.72 -4.32
C ALA A 86 -9.17 18.48 -3.59
N VAL A 87 -8.06 18.55 -4.34
CA VAL A 87 -6.71 18.45 -3.80
C VAL A 87 -5.93 19.69 -4.24
N THR A 88 -5.20 20.31 -3.32
CA THR A 88 -4.21 21.35 -3.62
C THR A 88 -2.82 20.75 -3.49
N VAL A 89 -1.94 21.11 -4.43
CA VAL A 89 -0.53 20.71 -4.45
C VAL A 89 0.29 21.96 -4.17
N ARG A 90 1.01 21.97 -3.05
CA ARG A 90 1.92 23.06 -2.70
C ARG A 90 3.37 22.62 -2.78
N LEU A 91 4.13 23.32 -3.60
CA LEU A 91 5.55 23.07 -3.83
C LEU A 91 6.42 23.60 -2.67
N ALA A 92 7.71 23.23 -2.67
CA ALA A 92 8.66 23.62 -1.64
C ALA A 92 8.94 25.15 -1.61
N ASP A 93 8.76 25.83 -2.74
CA ASP A 93 8.86 27.29 -2.88
C ASP A 93 7.53 28.02 -2.54
N LYS A 94 6.54 27.27 -2.02
CA LYS A 94 5.22 27.73 -1.60
C LYS A 94 4.26 28.05 -2.74
N GLN A 95 4.61 27.81 -4.01
CA GLN A 95 3.64 27.89 -5.10
C GLN A 95 2.54 26.84 -4.92
N GLU A 96 1.28 27.24 -5.13
CA GLU A 96 0.10 26.39 -4.98
C GLU A 96 -0.60 26.14 -6.31
N PHE A 97 -0.99 24.89 -6.52
CA PHE A 97 -1.65 24.43 -7.73
C PHE A 97 -2.87 23.60 -7.39
N ARG A 98 -3.89 23.65 -8.26
CA ARG A 98 -5.01 22.71 -8.17
C ARG A 98 -4.57 21.35 -8.69
N GLY A 99 -4.81 20.31 -7.90
CA GLY A 99 -4.59 18.91 -8.25
C GLY A 99 -5.88 18.20 -8.64
N ARG A 100 -5.76 17.20 -9.50
CA ARG A 100 -6.81 16.25 -9.87
C ARG A 100 -6.35 14.83 -9.57
N ILE A 101 -7.16 14.05 -8.87
CA ILE A 101 -6.89 12.63 -8.67
C ILE A 101 -7.04 11.92 -10.03
N VAL A 102 -5.96 11.32 -10.52
CA VAL A 102 -5.92 10.56 -11.78
C VAL A 102 -6.49 9.16 -11.56
N GLY A 103 -6.15 8.58 -10.41
CA GLY A 103 -6.58 7.26 -9.98
C GLY A 103 -6.01 6.94 -8.61
N SER A 104 -6.59 5.94 -7.97
CA SER A 104 -6.14 5.48 -6.66
C SER A 104 -6.42 4.00 -6.47
N ASP A 105 -5.67 3.38 -5.57
CA ASP A 105 -5.75 1.98 -5.24
C ASP A 105 -5.75 1.77 -3.74
N SER A 106 -6.94 1.53 -3.19
CA SER A 106 -7.14 1.31 -1.76
C SER A 106 -6.49 0.04 -1.25
N LYS A 107 -6.25 -0.95 -2.13
CA LYS A 107 -5.71 -2.25 -1.74
C LYS A 107 -4.19 -2.21 -1.49
N THR A 108 -3.48 -1.20 -2.00
CA THR A 108 -2.04 -0.93 -1.73
C THR A 108 -1.79 0.43 -1.08
N ASP A 109 -2.85 1.20 -0.85
CA ASP A 109 -2.80 2.54 -0.28
C ASP A 109 -1.99 3.56 -1.14
N ILE A 110 -2.15 3.52 -2.47
CA ILE A 110 -1.45 4.44 -3.41
C ILE A 110 -2.48 5.31 -4.14
N ALA A 111 -2.16 6.59 -4.34
CA ALA A 111 -2.90 7.47 -5.24
C ALA A 111 -1.97 8.33 -6.11
N ILE A 112 -2.49 8.71 -7.28
CA ILE A 112 -1.83 9.61 -8.23
C ILE A 112 -2.64 10.87 -8.39
N ILE A 113 -1.98 12.01 -8.22
CA ILE A 113 -2.53 13.33 -8.50
C ILE A 113 -1.81 13.90 -9.72
N LYS A 114 -2.54 14.60 -10.58
CA LYS A 114 -2.01 15.42 -11.66
C LYS A 114 -2.23 16.89 -11.33
N PHE A 115 -1.20 17.70 -11.49
CA PHE A 115 -1.29 19.16 -11.46
C PHE A 115 -0.52 19.76 -12.65
N ASP A 116 -0.75 21.03 -12.94
CA ASP A 116 -0.07 21.74 -14.03
C ASP A 116 1.25 22.29 -13.49
N ALA A 117 2.32 21.52 -13.70
CA ALA A 117 3.62 21.79 -13.13
C ALA A 117 4.39 22.85 -13.93
N PRO A 118 5.19 23.70 -13.26
CA PRO A 118 6.11 24.61 -13.94
C PRO A 118 7.26 23.86 -14.62
N ASP A 119 7.88 24.45 -15.64
CA ASP A 119 8.90 23.80 -16.47
C ASP A 119 10.13 23.31 -15.66
N ASP A 120 10.50 24.08 -14.64
CA ASP A 120 11.64 23.83 -13.75
C ASP A 120 11.34 22.86 -12.60
N VAL A 121 10.11 22.31 -12.53
CA VAL A 121 9.67 21.42 -11.44
C VAL A 121 10.67 20.29 -11.18
N ARG A 122 11.04 20.07 -9.91
CA ARG A 122 11.94 18.96 -9.58
C ARG A 122 11.15 17.66 -9.44
N VAL A 123 11.70 16.59 -10.02
CA VAL A 123 11.14 15.23 -9.91
C VAL A 123 12.08 14.34 -9.12
N ALA A 124 11.52 13.44 -8.33
CA ALA A 124 12.26 12.42 -7.61
C ALA A 124 12.52 11.20 -8.52
N THR A 125 13.63 10.52 -8.28
CA THR A 125 13.98 9.28 -9.01
C THR A 125 13.51 8.08 -8.20
N LEU A 126 12.69 7.20 -8.79
CA LEU A 126 12.26 5.97 -8.13
C LEU A 126 13.35 4.89 -8.23
N GLY A 127 13.86 4.45 -7.08
CA GLY A 127 14.91 3.43 -6.94
C GLY A 127 14.40 1.99 -7.09
N ASN A 128 15.23 1.02 -6.73
CA ASN A 128 14.89 -0.40 -6.73
C ASN A 128 14.76 -0.91 -5.29
N SER A 129 13.52 -1.16 -4.85
CA SER A 129 13.26 -1.65 -3.49
C SER A 129 13.65 -3.11 -3.27
N ASP A 130 13.75 -3.92 -4.32
CA ASP A 130 14.09 -5.35 -4.20
C ASP A 130 15.59 -5.57 -3.95
N ALA A 131 16.40 -4.52 -4.17
CA ALA A 131 17.84 -4.53 -3.89
C ALA A 131 18.18 -4.07 -2.46
N LEU A 132 17.19 -3.69 -1.66
CA LEU A 132 17.40 -3.18 -0.30
C LEU A 132 17.92 -4.27 0.63
N ARG A 133 18.90 -3.90 1.46
CA ARG A 133 19.34 -4.72 2.59
C ARG A 133 18.97 -4.05 3.92
N VAL A 134 18.70 -4.90 4.91
CA VAL A 134 18.54 -4.45 6.29
C VAL A 134 19.82 -3.76 6.76
N GLY A 135 19.67 -2.62 7.44
CA GLY A 135 20.76 -1.75 7.89
C GLY A 135 21.15 -0.65 6.89
N GLU A 136 20.59 -0.62 5.68
CA GLU A 136 20.79 0.51 4.77
C GLU A 136 20.15 1.78 5.32
N TRP A 137 20.84 2.91 5.21
CA TRP A 137 20.30 4.22 5.61
C TRP A 137 19.02 4.57 4.84
N ALA A 138 18.05 5.07 5.58
CA ALA A 138 16.76 5.51 5.07
C ALA A 138 16.45 6.91 5.61
N ILE A 139 16.04 7.80 4.72
CA ILE A 139 15.69 9.19 5.03
C ILE A 139 14.23 9.37 4.66
N ALA A 140 13.37 9.63 5.63
CA ALA A 140 11.97 9.94 5.38
C ALA A 140 11.81 11.46 5.27
N ILE A 141 11.15 11.91 4.21
CA ILE A 141 10.90 13.32 3.95
C ILE A 141 9.39 13.53 3.85
N GLY A 142 8.89 14.61 4.45
CA GLY A 142 7.51 15.03 4.33
C GLY A 142 7.37 16.54 4.33
N ASN A 143 6.14 17.00 4.17
CA ASN A 143 5.73 18.39 4.22
C ASN A 143 4.37 18.54 4.94
N PRO A 144 4.28 18.14 6.22
CA PRO A 144 3.03 17.96 6.96
C PRO A 144 2.16 19.23 7.02
N PHE A 145 2.77 20.41 7.12
CA PHE A 145 2.07 21.70 7.29
C PHE A 145 2.28 22.65 6.10
N GLY A 146 3.07 22.22 5.11
CA GLY A 146 3.59 23.06 4.04
C GLY A 146 4.34 24.33 4.49
N LEU A 147 4.62 24.48 5.79
CA LEU A 147 5.41 25.59 6.33
C LEU A 147 6.90 25.30 6.13
N ASP A 148 7.35 24.14 6.61
CA ASP A 148 8.68 23.60 6.43
C ASP A 148 8.63 22.07 6.25
N GLN A 149 9.49 21.57 5.37
CA GLN A 149 9.63 20.13 5.17
C GLN A 149 10.36 19.48 6.33
N THR A 150 9.85 18.34 6.76
CA THR A 150 10.41 17.51 7.82
C THR A 150 11.31 16.45 7.21
N VAL A 151 12.46 16.22 7.83
CA VAL A 151 13.41 15.17 7.45
C VAL A 151 13.75 14.36 8.69
N THR A 152 13.55 13.05 8.62
CA THR A 152 13.94 12.10 9.66
C THR A 152 14.83 11.03 9.05
N VAL A 153 15.79 10.54 9.84
CA VAL A 153 16.80 9.59 9.37
C VAL A 153 16.75 8.35 10.25
N GLY A 154 16.90 7.20 9.63
CA GLY A 154 17.03 5.90 10.27
C GLY A 154 17.65 4.91 9.29
N VAL A 155 17.31 3.65 9.45
CA VAL A 155 17.73 2.54 8.61
C VAL A 155 16.54 1.72 8.15
N VAL A 156 16.73 0.91 7.12
CA VAL A 156 15.83 -0.18 6.77
C VAL A 156 15.97 -1.25 7.85
N SER A 157 14.94 -1.41 8.69
CA SER A 157 14.93 -2.39 9.78
C SER A 157 14.47 -3.78 9.32
N ALA A 158 13.64 -3.84 8.28
CA ALA A 158 13.20 -5.08 7.64
C ALA A 158 12.61 -4.80 6.25
N THR A 159 12.58 -5.81 5.39
CA THR A 159 11.85 -5.80 4.12
C THR A 159 10.80 -6.91 4.10
N GLY A 160 9.79 -6.78 3.23
CA GLY A 160 8.80 -7.83 3.01
C GLY A 160 7.83 -8.04 4.17
N ARG A 161 7.58 -7.01 4.98
CA ARG A 161 6.62 -7.09 6.09
C ARG A 161 5.19 -7.19 5.55
N ALA A 162 4.47 -8.21 6.01
CA ALA A 162 3.06 -8.45 5.74
C ALA A 162 2.34 -8.78 7.06
N ASP A 163 1.01 -8.90 7.02
CA ASP A 163 0.12 -9.03 8.20
C ASP A 163 0.19 -7.88 9.20
N VAL A 164 0.53 -6.69 8.73
CA VAL A 164 0.49 -5.47 9.54
C VAL A 164 -0.95 -4.95 9.66
N GLY A 165 -1.81 -5.27 8.68
CA GLY A 165 -3.23 -4.90 8.68
C GLY A 165 -3.49 -3.46 8.24
N ILE A 166 -2.54 -2.87 7.49
CA ILE A 166 -2.62 -1.52 6.93
C ILE A 166 -3.26 -1.55 5.55
N ALA A 167 -2.93 -2.55 4.72
CA ALA A 167 -3.41 -2.68 3.34
C ALA A 167 -3.78 -4.14 3.03
N THR A 168 -4.47 -4.36 1.90
CA THR A 168 -4.81 -5.72 1.47
C THR A 168 -3.61 -6.45 0.88
N TYR A 169 -2.77 -5.75 0.11
CA TYR A 169 -1.54 -6.30 -0.45
C TYR A 169 -0.33 -5.66 0.23
N GLU A 170 0.27 -6.42 1.13
CA GLU A 170 1.35 -5.93 1.98
C GLU A 170 2.70 -6.53 1.58
N ASN A 171 3.71 -5.67 1.58
CA ASN A 171 5.11 -6.02 1.37
C ASN A 171 6.02 -4.92 1.94
N PHE A 172 5.65 -4.34 3.07
CA PHE A 172 6.21 -3.07 3.53
C PHE A 172 7.70 -3.16 3.81
N ILE A 173 8.37 -2.04 3.57
CA ILE A 173 9.69 -1.73 4.12
C ILE A 173 9.44 -1.21 5.53
N GLN A 174 10.10 -1.81 6.52
CA GLN A 174 10.12 -1.31 7.89
C GLN A 174 11.35 -0.42 8.08
N THR A 175 11.18 0.70 8.78
CA THR A 175 12.27 1.62 9.14
C THR A 175 12.08 2.15 10.56
N ASP A 176 13.17 2.53 11.21
CA ASP A 176 13.17 3.27 12.48
C ASP A 176 13.26 4.79 12.29
N ALA A 177 13.37 5.27 11.04
CA ALA A 177 13.17 6.68 10.73
C ALA A 177 11.77 7.10 11.18
N SER A 178 11.66 8.20 11.92
CA SER A 178 10.36 8.62 12.45
C SER A 178 9.39 8.97 11.32
N ILE A 179 8.40 8.11 11.13
CA ILE A 179 7.25 8.37 10.27
C ILE A 179 6.17 8.93 11.19
N ASN A 180 5.67 10.12 10.91
CA ASN A 180 4.62 10.78 11.68
C ASN A 180 3.49 11.20 10.73
N PRO A 181 2.27 11.44 11.26
CA PRO A 181 1.22 12.04 10.46
C PRO A 181 1.71 13.30 9.74
N GLY A 182 1.50 13.31 8.43
CA GLY A 182 1.94 14.36 7.51
C GLY A 182 3.30 14.12 6.83
N ASN A 183 4.08 13.10 7.20
CA ASN A 183 5.08 12.49 6.29
C ASN A 183 4.47 11.39 5.40
N SER A 184 3.26 10.92 5.74
CA SER A 184 2.49 9.97 4.93
C SER A 184 2.26 10.50 3.51
N GLY A 185 2.51 9.65 2.52
CA GLY A 185 2.53 9.97 1.10
C GLY A 185 3.85 10.56 0.61
N GLY A 186 4.74 10.98 1.52
CA GLY A 186 6.10 11.44 1.21
C GLY A 186 7.07 10.29 0.97
N PRO A 187 8.28 10.56 0.44
CA PRO A 187 9.22 9.51 0.10
C PRO A 187 10.07 9.03 1.30
N LEU A 188 10.38 7.74 1.28
CA LEU A 188 11.53 7.15 1.95
C LEU A 188 12.68 7.07 0.92
N VAL A 189 13.83 7.66 1.19
CA VAL A 189 14.95 7.72 0.24
C VAL A 189 16.24 7.12 0.78
N ASN A 190 17.05 6.56 -0.10
CA ASN A 190 18.39 6.06 0.22
C ASN A 190 19.45 7.19 0.12
N LEU A 191 20.72 6.87 0.42
CA LEU A 191 21.84 7.84 0.34
C LEU A 191 22.14 8.37 -1.06
N ARG A 192 21.64 7.71 -2.12
CA ARG A 192 21.75 8.20 -3.49
C ARG A 192 20.68 9.24 -3.82
N GLY A 193 19.67 9.42 -2.95
CA GLY A 193 18.51 10.26 -3.20
C GLY A 193 17.45 9.61 -4.08
N GLU A 194 17.47 8.28 -4.19
CA GLU A 194 16.44 7.52 -4.89
C GLU A 194 15.33 7.16 -3.89
N VAL A 195 14.08 7.31 -4.31
CA VAL A 195 12.91 6.88 -3.55
C VAL A 195 12.87 5.36 -3.52
N ILE A 196 13.02 4.80 -2.33
CA ILE A 196 12.97 3.35 -2.07
C ILE A 196 11.60 2.91 -1.54
N GLY A 197 10.78 3.84 -1.06
CA GLY A 197 9.37 3.60 -0.74
C GLY A 197 8.58 4.89 -0.51
N ILE A 198 7.27 4.74 -0.28
CA ILE A 198 6.36 5.83 0.08
C ILE A 198 5.88 5.60 1.51
N ASN A 199 6.16 6.55 2.40
CA ASN A 199 5.80 6.50 3.81
C ASN A 199 4.27 6.39 3.94
N THR A 200 3.76 5.48 4.76
CA THR A 200 2.30 5.22 4.81
C THR A 200 1.71 5.40 6.20
N ALA A 201 2.09 4.58 7.18
CA ALA A 201 1.55 4.65 8.53
C ALA A 201 2.50 3.99 9.56
N ILE A 202 2.27 4.33 10.83
CA ILE A 202 2.96 3.80 12.02
C ILE A 202 2.09 2.69 12.63
N VAL A 203 2.72 1.65 13.19
CA VAL A 203 2.06 0.86 14.22
C VAL A 203 2.05 1.70 15.51
N ALA A 204 0.89 2.23 15.88
CA ALA A 204 0.71 3.16 17.01
C ALA A 204 1.23 2.63 18.37
N THR A 205 1.48 1.33 18.49
CA THR A 205 1.95 0.68 19.72
C THR A 205 3.48 0.47 19.76
N GLY A 206 4.24 0.89 18.74
CA GLY A 206 5.69 0.70 18.67
C GLY A 206 6.43 1.99 18.35
N GLN A 207 7.15 2.55 19.33
CA GLN A 207 8.13 3.60 19.07
C GLN A 207 9.22 3.06 18.12
N GLY A 208 9.60 3.84 17.10
CA GLY A 208 10.64 3.44 16.15
C GLY A 208 10.22 2.37 15.12
N ILE A 209 8.92 2.21 14.85
CA ILE A 209 8.42 1.31 13.80
C ILE A 209 7.60 2.10 12.78
N GLY A 210 8.25 2.48 11.68
CA GLY A 210 7.62 3.07 10.50
C GLY A 210 7.52 2.09 9.34
N PHE A 211 6.50 2.28 8.49
CA PHE A 211 6.32 1.49 7.26
C PHE A 211 6.27 2.36 6.02
N ALA A 212 6.88 1.84 4.94
CA ALA A 212 6.81 2.43 3.61
C ALA A 212 6.42 1.37 2.56
N ILE A 213 5.59 1.77 1.59
CA ILE A 213 5.22 0.96 0.43
C ILE A 213 6.43 0.89 -0.52
N PRO A 214 6.92 -0.30 -0.93
CA PRO A 214 8.14 -0.42 -1.72
C PRO A 214 8.06 0.28 -3.08
N ALA A 215 9.16 0.92 -3.50
CA ALA A 215 9.26 1.63 -4.78
C ALA A 215 8.86 0.78 -6.00
N ASN A 216 9.18 -0.52 -6.03
CA ASN A 216 8.82 -1.37 -7.17
C ASN A 216 7.32 -1.65 -7.24
N MET A 217 6.64 -1.82 -6.09
CA MET A 217 5.18 -1.89 -6.04
C MET A 217 4.57 -0.57 -6.51
N VAL A 218 5.12 0.55 -6.04
CA VAL A 218 4.69 1.90 -6.41
C VAL A 218 4.82 2.12 -7.92
N LYS A 219 5.93 1.74 -8.55
CA LYS A 219 6.13 1.83 -10.01
C LYS A 219 5.04 1.09 -10.77
N ARG A 220 4.75 -0.16 -10.40
CA ARG A 220 3.72 -1.00 -11.07
C ARG A 220 2.32 -0.40 -10.93
N VAL A 221 1.93 -0.02 -9.72
CA VAL A 221 0.61 0.55 -9.44
C VAL A 221 0.44 1.90 -10.15
N THR A 222 1.44 2.77 -10.06
CA THR A 222 1.42 4.09 -10.70
C THR A 222 1.26 4.01 -12.21
N ALA A 223 2.01 3.10 -12.86
CA ALA A 223 1.90 2.92 -14.30
C ALA A 223 0.47 2.56 -14.72
N GLN A 224 -0.19 1.65 -14.00
CA GLN A 224 -1.58 1.26 -14.27
C GLN A 224 -2.58 2.39 -13.98
N LEU A 225 -2.39 3.13 -12.88
CA LEU A 225 -3.25 4.26 -12.55
C LEU A 225 -3.15 5.38 -13.59
N ILE A 226 -1.97 5.63 -14.13
CA ILE A 226 -1.77 6.64 -15.18
C ILE A 226 -2.36 6.17 -16.52
N ASP A 227 -2.16 4.90 -16.89
CA ASP A 227 -2.61 4.33 -18.18
C ASP A 227 -4.12 4.09 -18.21
N ARG A 228 -4.70 3.57 -17.13
CA ARG A 228 -6.07 3.02 -17.10
C ARG A 228 -6.99 3.64 -16.06
N GLY A 229 -6.47 4.48 -15.18
CA GLY A 229 -7.22 5.04 -14.04
C GLY A 229 -7.52 4.03 -12.91
N ARG A 230 -7.19 2.75 -13.08
CA ARG A 230 -7.44 1.67 -12.11
C ARG A 230 -6.35 0.61 -12.16
N VAL A 231 -6.16 -0.11 -11.05
CA VAL A 231 -5.22 -1.24 -10.96
C VAL A 231 -5.96 -2.54 -11.26
N GLN A 232 -5.51 -3.24 -12.30
CA GLN A 232 -5.93 -4.59 -12.62
C GLN A 232 -5.02 -5.58 -11.88
N ARG A 233 -5.61 -6.64 -11.32
CA ARG A 233 -4.87 -7.66 -10.57
C ARG A 233 -5.18 -9.04 -11.08
N GLY A 234 -4.15 -9.86 -11.14
CA GLY A 234 -4.30 -11.28 -11.39
C GLY A 234 -4.99 -12.01 -10.23
N TRP A 235 -5.71 -13.07 -10.57
CA TRP A 235 -6.40 -13.91 -9.61
C TRP A 235 -6.43 -15.35 -10.10
N ILE A 236 -5.92 -16.25 -9.27
CA ILE A 236 -5.86 -17.68 -9.60
C ILE A 236 -7.02 -18.49 -9.03
N GLY A 237 -7.93 -17.88 -8.26
CA GLY A 237 -9.14 -18.57 -7.82
C GLY A 237 -9.10 -19.30 -6.48
N VAL A 238 -8.19 -18.95 -5.56
CA VAL A 238 -8.08 -19.64 -4.26
C VAL A 238 -8.14 -18.67 -3.08
N ALA A 239 -8.68 -19.15 -1.97
CA ALA A 239 -8.42 -18.58 -0.65
C ALA A 239 -7.24 -19.33 -0.02
N LEU A 240 -6.32 -18.59 0.57
CA LEU A 240 -5.10 -19.13 1.15
C LEU A 240 -5.18 -19.12 2.68
N GLN A 241 -4.43 -20.00 3.32
CA GLN A 241 -4.17 -19.95 4.75
C GLN A 241 -2.67 -20.13 5.02
N PRO A 242 -2.15 -19.58 6.14
CA PRO A 242 -0.77 -19.80 6.54
C PRO A 242 -0.48 -21.27 6.86
N MET A 243 0.77 -21.67 6.66
CA MET A 243 1.31 -22.96 7.06
C MET A 243 1.98 -22.81 8.44
N SER A 244 1.30 -23.25 9.51
CA SER A 244 1.92 -23.32 10.84
C SER A 244 2.88 -24.51 10.95
N ALA A 245 3.74 -24.51 11.96
CA ALA A 245 4.68 -25.61 12.20
C ALA A 245 3.94 -26.93 12.49
N GLU A 246 2.87 -26.86 13.28
CA GLU A 246 2.02 -28.01 13.63
C GLU A 246 1.33 -28.58 12.39
N LEU A 247 0.85 -27.71 11.50
CA LEU A 247 0.20 -28.12 10.27
C LEU A 247 1.20 -28.73 9.27
N ALA A 248 2.40 -28.15 9.15
CA ALA A 248 3.49 -28.73 8.36
C ALA A 248 3.83 -30.15 8.86
N GLN A 249 3.98 -30.34 10.17
CA GLN A 249 4.25 -31.64 10.78
C GLN A 249 3.12 -32.64 10.52
N ALA A 250 1.85 -32.23 10.73
CA ALA A 250 0.68 -33.09 10.48
C ALA A 250 0.58 -33.51 9.00
N MET A 251 0.99 -32.65 8.07
CA MET A 251 1.03 -32.94 6.63
C MET A 251 2.26 -33.74 6.20
N GLY A 252 3.23 -33.98 7.11
CA GLY A 252 4.48 -34.69 6.82
C GLY A 252 5.47 -33.87 6.00
N ARG A 253 5.49 -32.55 6.19
CA ARG A 253 6.40 -31.62 5.52
C ARG A 253 7.59 -31.26 6.42
N PRO A 254 8.78 -31.01 5.82
CA PRO A 254 9.97 -30.62 6.58
C PRO A 254 10.00 -29.13 6.94
N ASP A 255 9.17 -28.31 6.29
CA ASP A 255 9.15 -26.85 6.43
C ASP A 255 7.73 -26.27 6.36
N THR A 256 7.63 -25.01 6.75
CA THR A 256 6.42 -24.19 6.65
C THR A 256 6.30 -23.48 5.29
N LYS A 257 7.16 -23.80 4.31
CA LYS A 257 7.17 -23.09 3.03
C LYS A 257 5.97 -23.44 2.17
N GLY A 258 5.47 -22.42 1.47
CA GLY A 258 4.34 -22.53 0.56
C GLY A 258 3.06 -21.94 1.14
N ALA A 259 1.97 -22.15 0.40
CA ALA A 259 0.66 -21.63 0.76
C ALA A 259 -0.39 -22.74 0.68
N ILE A 260 -1.21 -22.86 1.71
CA ILE A 260 -2.26 -23.89 1.72
C ILE A 260 -3.52 -23.32 1.10
N VAL A 261 -4.12 -24.08 0.19
CA VAL A 261 -5.43 -23.77 -0.39
C VAL A 261 -6.50 -24.08 0.65
N ALA A 262 -7.04 -23.04 1.30
CA ALA A 262 -8.14 -23.15 2.24
C ALA A 262 -9.48 -23.38 1.51
N ARG A 263 -9.64 -22.77 0.33
CA ARG A 263 -10.82 -22.91 -0.52
C ARG A 263 -10.46 -22.65 -1.97
N VAL A 264 -11.15 -23.33 -2.88
CA VAL A 264 -11.18 -23.02 -4.31
C VAL A 264 -12.51 -22.34 -4.62
N TYR A 265 -12.47 -21.20 -5.31
CA TYR A 265 -13.68 -20.49 -5.69
C TYR A 265 -14.35 -21.16 -6.89
N PRO A 266 -15.69 -21.37 -6.88
CA PRO A 266 -16.42 -21.88 -8.04
C PRO A 266 -16.26 -20.98 -9.27
N GLY A 267 -16.20 -21.58 -10.46
CA GLY A 267 -16.00 -20.89 -11.74
C GLY A 267 -14.61 -20.26 -11.90
N SER A 268 -13.68 -20.51 -10.97
CA SER A 268 -12.37 -19.86 -10.97
C SER A 268 -11.32 -20.63 -11.79
N PRO A 269 -10.19 -19.99 -12.13
CA PRO A 269 -9.09 -20.69 -12.78
C PRO A 269 -8.48 -21.84 -11.97
N ALA A 270 -8.63 -21.83 -10.64
CA ALA A 270 -8.19 -22.92 -9.79
C ALA A 270 -9.09 -24.15 -9.89
N GLU A 271 -10.41 -23.95 -9.93
CA GLU A 271 -11.36 -25.03 -10.13
C GLU A 271 -11.15 -25.68 -11.50
N ALA A 272 -11.07 -24.87 -12.57
CA ALA A 272 -10.84 -25.35 -13.93
C ALA A 272 -9.52 -26.13 -14.09
N ALA A 273 -8.50 -25.79 -13.29
CA ALA A 273 -7.20 -26.47 -13.28
C ALA A 273 -7.16 -27.69 -12.34
N GLY A 274 -8.25 -27.98 -11.62
CA GLY A 274 -8.33 -29.10 -10.69
C GLY A 274 -7.54 -28.93 -9.39
N LEU A 275 -7.22 -27.69 -8.98
CA LEU A 275 -6.78 -27.43 -7.60
C LEU A 275 -7.91 -27.74 -6.62
N ALA A 276 -7.55 -28.10 -5.40
CA ALA A 276 -8.48 -28.50 -4.37
C ALA A 276 -8.07 -27.94 -3.00
N GLN A 277 -9.02 -27.96 -2.07
CA GLN A 277 -8.74 -27.67 -0.67
C GLN A 277 -7.65 -28.62 -0.14
N ASN A 278 -6.78 -28.07 0.73
CA ASN A 278 -5.60 -28.73 1.33
C ASN A 278 -4.45 -29.00 0.36
N ASP A 279 -4.51 -28.53 -0.88
CA ASP A 279 -3.31 -28.43 -1.71
C ASP A 279 -2.32 -27.46 -1.08
N VAL A 280 -1.03 -27.80 -1.12
CA VAL A 280 0.05 -26.89 -0.71
C VAL A 280 0.76 -26.40 -1.96
N ILE A 281 0.53 -25.16 -2.35
CA ILE A 281 1.23 -24.54 -3.48
C ILE A 281 2.65 -24.20 -3.04
N VAL A 282 3.64 -24.71 -3.79
CA VAL A 282 5.06 -24.59 -3.47
C VAL A 282 5.85 -23.81 -4.52
N ALA A 283 5.33 -23.69 -5.75
CA ALA A 283 5.89 -22.79 -6.75
C ALA A 283 4.79 -22.17 -7.62
N PHE A 284 5.02 -20.94 -8.05
CA PHE A 284 4.16 -20.19 -8.95
C PHE A 284 5.00 -19.60 -10.09
N ASP A 285 4.69 -20.00 -11.31
CA ASP A 285 5.40 -19.61 -12.53
C ASP A 285 6.93 -19.85 -12.46
N GLY A 286 7.32 -20.99 -11.85
CA GLY A 286 8.71 -21.39 -11.69
C GLY A 286 9.44 -20.77 -10.49
N ALA A 287 8.85 -19.79 -9.81
CA ALA A 287 9.41 -19.19 -8.59
C ALA A 287 8.85 -19.88 -7.33
N ALA A 288 9.73 -20.12 -6.35
CA ALA A 288 9.36 -20.77 -5.09
C ALA A 288 8.41 -19.88 -4.28
N VAL A 289 7.39 -20.48 -3.69
CA VAL A 289 6.47 -19.81 -2.79
C VAL A 289 7.00 -19.95 -1.36
N GLU A 290 7.31 -18.83 -0.75
CA GLU A 290 7.86 -18.79 0.61
C GLU A 290 6.74 -18.91 1.64
N ASP A 291 5.65 -18.15 1.45
CA ASP A 291 4.47 -18.18 2.29
C ASP A 291 3.21 -17.78 1.49
N TYR A 292 2.07 -17.71 2.19
CA TYR A 292 0.80 -17.37 1.57
C TYR A 292 0.70 -15.92 1.07
N HIS A 293 1.39 -14.97 1.71
CA HIS A 293 1.47 -13.58 1.23
C HIS A 293 2.28 -13.48 -0.05
N HIS A 294 3.39 -14.22 -0.12
CA HIS A 294 4.22 -14.29 -1.30
C HIS A 294 3.38 -14.80 -2.48
N LEU A 295 2.63 -15.90 -2.31
CA LEU A 295 1.73 -16.37 -3.35
C LEU A 295 0.61 -15.35 -3.69
N GLN A 296 0.03 -14.69 -2.69
CA GLN A 296 -1.01 -13.68 -2.93
C GLN A 296 -0.48 -12.52 -3.78
N ARG A 297 0.76 -12.06 -3.52
CA ARG A 297 1.44 -11.04 -4.33
C ARG A 297 1.78 -11.53 -5.72
N MET A 298 2.39 -12.71 -5.85
CA MET A 298 2.71 -13.30 -7.15
C MET A 298 1.45 -13.46 -8.01
N SER A 299 0.34 -13.90 -7.42
CA SER A 299 -0.93 -14.00 -8.12
C SER A 299 -1.49 -12.63 -8.51
N SER A 300 -1.40 -11.62 -7.66
CA SER A 300 -1.99 -10.30 -7.94
C SER A 300 -1.19 -9.48 -8.96
N GLU A 301 0.11 -9.73 -9.04
CA GLU A 301 1.03 -9.09 -9.97
C GLU A 301 1.09 -9.82 -11.32
N ALA A 302 0.61 -11.06 -11.39
CA ALA A 302 0.55 -11.80 -12.65
C ALA A 302 -0.42 -11.14 -13.64
N GLU A 303 0.00 -11.05 -14.89
CA GLU A 303 -0.79 -10.46 -15.97
C GLU A 303 -2.07 -11.25 -16.24
N VAL A 304 -3.20 -10.55 -16.35
CA VAL A 304 -4.50 -11.15 -16.65
C VAL A 304 -4.46 -11.79 -18.04
N GLY A 305 -4.97 -13.03 -18.13
CA GLY A 305 -4.99 -13.82 -19.35
C GLY A 305 -3.74 -14.67 -19.58
N ARG A 306 -2.62 -14.37 -18.89
CA ARG A 306 -1.37 -15.14 -18.99
C ARG A 306 -1.57 -16.55 -18.44
N LYS A 307 -0.97 -17.55 -19.11
CA LYS A 307 -0.87 -18.91 -18.58
C LYS A 307 0.31 -18.99 -17.60
N VAL A 308 0.06 -19.55 -16.43
CA VAL A 308 1.05 -19.75 -15.37
C VAL A 308 1.07 -21.20 -14.93
N LYS A 309 2.27 -21.70 -14.62
CA LYS A 309 2.49 -23.03 -14.06
C LYS A 309 2.39 -22.96 -12.54
N VAL A 310 1.62 -23.85 -11.92
CA VAL A 310 1.48 -23.92 -10.45
C VAL A 310 1.89 -25.31 -9.99
N ASP A 311 2.96 -25.37 -9.21
CA ASP A 311 3.41 -26.61 -8.59
C ASP A 311 2.87 -26.69 -7.17
N PHE A 312 2.27 -27.83 -6.84
CA PHE A 312 1.62 -28.05 -5.55
C PHE A 312 1.83 -29.48 -5.06
N VAL A 313 1.61 -29.68 -3.76
CA VAL A 313 1.64 -30.98 -3.11
C VAL A 313 0.24 -31.37 -2.70
N ARG A 314 -0.20 -32.56 -3.12
CA ARG A 314 -1.48 -33.17 -2.71
C ARG A 314 -1.21 -34.60 -2.26
N ARG A 315 -1.60 -34.95 -1.04
CA ARG A 315 -1.36 -36.29 -0.47
C ARG A 315 0.11 -36.74 -0.60
N ARG A 316 1.04 -35.82 -0.33
CA ARG A 316 2.50 -36.00 -0.41
C ARG A 316 3.09 -36.21 -1.82
N GLU A 317 2.27 -36.12 -2.86
CA GLU A 317 2.74 -36.16 -4.25
C GLU A 317 2.88 -34.74 -4.79
N LYS A 318 4.01 -34.45 -5.46
CA LYS A 318 4.18 -33.22 -6.22
C LYS A 318 3.39 -33.32 -7.52
N LYS A 319 2.63 -32.27 -7.82
CA LYS A 319 1.82 -32.13 -9.03
C LYS A 319 2.01 -30.75 -9.61
N THR A 320 1.72 -30.64 -10.89
CA THR A 320 1.81 -29.40 -11.64
C THR A 320 0.51 -29.24 -12.42
N VAL A 321 -0.02 -28.02 -12.42
CA VAL A 321 -1.11 -27.62 -13.31
C VAL A 321 -0.74 -26.33 -14.03
N GLU A 322 -1.25 -26.16 -15.24
CA GLU A 322 -1.22 -24.87 -15.94
C GLU A 322 -2.61 -24.26 -15.92
N LYS A 323 -2.67 -22.94 -15.71
CA LYS A 323 -3.94 -22.20 -15.73
C LYS A 323 -3.77 -20.80 -16.28
N LYS A 324 -4.85 -20.22 -16.79
CA LYS A 324 -4.90 -18.79 -17.10
C LYS A 324 -5.15 -17.99 -15.82
N VAL A 325 -4.47 -16.87 -15.67
CA VAL A 325 -4.77 -15.89 -14.61
C VAL A 325 -6.02 -15.11 -15.02
N ALA A 326 -7.01 -15.02 -14.14
CA ALA A 326 -8.19 -14.18 -14.36
C ALA A 326 -8.00 -12.80 -13.71
N GLU A 327 -8.86 -11.84 -14.04
CA GLU A 327 -8.92 -10.58 -13.30
C GLU A 327 -9.57 -10.83 -11.92
N ALA A 328 -9.00 -10.24 -10.88
CA ALA A 328 -9.57 -10.30 -9.54
C ALA A 328 -10.92 -9.58 -9.50
N PRO A 329 -11.96 -10.18 -8.88
CA PRO A 329 -13.23 -9.49 -8.66
C PRO A 329 -13.05 -8.20 -7.84
N ASP A 330 -13.77 -7.13 -8.20
CA ASP A 330 -13.66 -5.81 -7.57
C ASP A 330 -14.09 -5.84 -6.10
N THR A 331 -15.26 -6.40 -5.82
CA THR A 331 -15.64 -6.88 -4.49
C THR A 331 -14.99 -8.24 -4.30
N GLY A 332 -14.22 -8.44 -3.22
CA GLY A 332 -13.78 -9.80 -2.87
C GLY A 332 -14.95 -10.77 -3.00
N PRO A 333 -14.74 -11.98 -3.54
CA PRO A 333 -15.84 -12.88 -3.92
C PRO A 333 -16.84 -12.98 -2.77
N THR A 334 -18.09 -12.58 -3.06
CA THR A 334 -19.19 -12.46 -2.12
C THR A 334 -19.29 -13.74 -1.29
N ALA A 335 -19.32 -13.58 0.03
CA ALA A 335 -19.58 -14.67 0.97
C ALA A 335 -21.07 -15.11 0.95
N GLU A 336 -21.71 -15.14 -0.23
CA GLU A 336 -23.16 -15.37 -0.36
C GLU A 336 -23.56 -16.81 -0.70
N THR A 337 -22.61 -17.75 -0.79
CA THR A 337 -22.95 -19.17 -0.94
C THR A 337 -22.39 -19.98 0.24
N ARG A 338 -22.96 -19.78 1.43
CA ARG A 338 -23.06 -20.87 2.41
C ARG A 338 -24.35 -21.64 2.05
N PRO A 339 -24.26 -22.91 1.60
CA PRO A 339 -25.45 -23.76 1.63
C PRO A 339 -25.91 -23.89 3.08
N LYS A 340 -27.23 -23.91 3.28
CA LYS A 340 -27.86 -24.27 4.55
C LYS A 340 -27.44 -25.65 5.03
#